data_AF-A0A970BUP8-F1
#
_entry.id   AF-A0A970BUP8-F1
#
_cell.length_a   1.000
_cell.length_b   1.000
_cell.length_c   1.000
_cell.angle_alpha   90.00
_cell.angle_beta   90.00
_cell.angle_gamma   90.00
#
_symmetry.space_group_name_H-M   'P 1'
#
loop_
_entity.id
_entity.type
_entity.pdbx_description
1 polymer ?
#
loop_
_entity_poly.entity_id
_entity_poly.type
_entity_poly.pdbx_seq_one_letter_code
_entity_poly.pdbx_strand_id
1 'polypeptide(L)'
;MNLDQARIRLTDFDARARREALHALASAQESGHLPRPPRRGVVNMHCHTFYSYNGYGHSPESLAWLAAEEGWRALATVDFDVLDGVAETLAACDRVRIRAASGLETRTYLPEFARWEVNSPGEPGVLYHVGLGFTSPEAPPAARKTLAAMRAGAERRNREMVERINAHLAPVTIDYAREVLPLTPSGNATERHILVAYDAAARRRFPDREALVGFWAERLGAPPAEVDASLTDEPGPNDLVRSRLMKRGGVGYAQPDAGTFPPLDDVNAAIIACGAIPVAAWLDGSSEGEQRMEDLLDLHIAKG
;
A
#
# COMPACT_ATOMS: atom_id res chain seq x y z
N MET A 1 -10.19 23.36 18.90
CA MET A 1 -10.48 22.73 17.59
C MET A 1 -11.79 21.99 17.72
N ASN A 2 -12.70 22.11 16.75
CA ASN A 2 -13.91 21.28 16.67
C ASN A 2 -13.50 19.80 16.48
N LEU A 3 -14.14 18.86 17.20
CA LEU A 3 -13.80 17.43 17.14
C LEU A 3 -14.13 16.79 15.79
N ASP A 4 -15.19 17.22 15.10
CA ASP A 4 -15.50 16.74 13.75
C ASP A 4 -14.42 17.18 12.76
N GLN A 5 -13.95 18.42 12.89
CA GLN A 5 -12.83 18.92 12.11
C GLN A 5 -11.52 18.18 12.44
N ALA A 6 -11.32 17.79 13.70
CA ALA A 6 -10.17 16.98 14.10
C ALA A 6 -10.22 15.61 13.41
N ARG A 7 -11.37 14.93 13.38
CA ARG A 7 -11.52 13.64 12.69
C ARG A 7 -11.14 13.72 11.22
N ILE A 8 -11.61 14.75 10.52
CA ILE A 8 -11.26 14.97 9.10
C ILE A 8 -9.75 15.21 8.95
N ARG A 9 -9.14 15.99 9.85
CA ARG A 9 -7.71 16.30 9.79
C ARG A 9 -6.78 15.13 10.11
N LEU A 10 -7.29 14.01 10.62
CA LEU A 10 -6.45 12.84 10.85
C LEU A 10 -5.84 12.30 9.55
N THR A 11 -6.49 12.47 8.40
CA THR A 11 -5.99 12.01 7.10
C THR A 11 -5.24 13.09 6.31
N ASP A 12 -4.96 14.24 6.93
CA ASP A 12 -4.23 15.34 6.28
C ASP A 12 -2.77 14.94 5.99
N PHE A 13 -2.25 15.35 4.83
CA PHE A 13 -0.86 15.07 4.44
C PHE A 13 0.14 15.91 5.26
N ASP A 14 -0.29 17.01 5.89
CA ASP A 14 0.53 17.73 6.88
C ASP A 14 0.59 16.94 8.20
N ALA A 15 1.79 16.45 8.52
CA ALA A 15 2.10 15.72 9.74
C ALA A 15 1.76 16.48 11.01
N ARG A 16 1.87 17.80 10.98
CA ARG A 16 1.51 18.64 12.11
C ARG A 16 -0.01 18.67 12.29
N ALA A 17 -0.76 18.85 11.21
CA ALA A 17 -2.22 18.94 11.26
C ALA A 17 -2.86 17.67 11.84
N ARG A 18 -2.45 16.49 11.36
CA ARG A 18 -2.99 15.21 11.85
C ARG A 18 -2.56 14.85 13.27
N ARG A 19 -1.33 15.18 13.66
CA ARG A 19 -0.89 15.04 15.05
C ARG A 19 -1.69 15.93 16.00
N GLU A 20 -1.83 17.22 15.69
CA GLU A 20 -2.65 18.14 16.48
C GLU A 20 -4.10 17.65 16.60
N ALA A 21 -4.65 17.09 15.52
CA ALA A 21 -5.97 16.46 15.51
C ALA A 21 -6.08 15.27 16.46
N LEU A 22 -5.15 14.31 16.39
CA LEU A 22 -5.10 13.16 17.29
C LEU A 22 -5.00 13.60 18.75
N HIS A 23 -4.14 14.57 19.05
CA HIS A 23 -3.99 15.10 20.40
C HIS A 23 -5.29 15.71 20.94
N ALA A 24 -6.03 16.47 20.12
CA ALA A 24 -7.30 17.04 20.54
C ALA A 24 -8.36 15.98 20.84
N LEU A 25 -8.47 14.96 19.98
CA LEU A 25 -9.41 13.84 20.16
C LEU A 25 -9.08 13.03 21.43
N ALA A 26 -7.81 12.68 21.61
CA ALA A 26 -7.37 11.94 22.78
C ALA A 26 -7.55 12.76 24.08
N SER A 27 -7.32 14.07 24.06
CA SER A 27 -7.58 14.96 25.22
C SER A 27 -9.08 15.09 25.53
N ALA A 28 -9.93 15.11 24.50
CA ALA A 28 -11.39 15.08 24.69
C ALA A 28 -11.85 13.76 25.33
N GLN A 29 -11.24 12.63 24.96
CA GLN A 29 -11.50 11.35 25.61
C GLN A 29 -11.01 11.33 27.08
N GLU A 30 -9.83 11.91 27.36
CA GLU A 30 -9.26 11.98 28.72
C GLU A 30 -10.07 12.87 29.67
N SER A 31 -10.68 13.92 29.14
CA SER A 31 -11.58 14.83 29.90
C SER A 31 -13.04 14.35 29.96
N GLY A 32 -13.37 13.20 29.36
CA GLY A 32 -14.72 12.63 29.38
C GLY A 32 -15.70 13.23 28.37
N HIS A 33 -15.25 14.11 27.47
CA HIS A 33 -16.08 14.67 26.38
C HIS A 33 -16.32 13.67 25.25
N LEU A 34 -15.40 12.72 25.06
CA LEU A 34 -15.58 11.58 24.16
C LEU A 34 -15.58 10.27 24.96
N PRO A 35 -16.40 9.27 24.56
CA PRO A 35 -16.41 7.98 25.21
C PRO A 35 -15.08 7.27 25.01
N ARG A 36 -14.69 6.47 26.02
CA ARG A 36 -13.57 5.54 25.91
C ARG A 36 -14.12 4.12 25.94
N PRO A 37 -14.16 3.41 24.80
CA PRO A 37 -14.69 2.05 24.76
C PRO A 37 -13.81 1.09 25.58
N PRO A 38 -14.39 0.00 26.12
CA PRO A 38 -13.61 -1.06 26.75
C PRO A 38 -12.71 -1.74 25.71
N ARG A 39 -11.53 -2.19 26.16
CA ARG A 39 -10.60 -2.94 25.31
C ARG A 39 -11.20 -4.31 24.97
N ARG A 40 -11.32 -4.60 23.67
CA ARG A 40 -11.75 -5.86 23.07
C ARG A 40 -10.52 -6.72 22.74
N GLY A 41 -10.76 -8.00 22.42
CA GLY A 41 -9.71 -8.92 21.95
C GLY A 41 -9.26 -8.73 20.49
N VAL A 42 -9.72 -7.69 19.81
CA VAL A 42 -9.48 -7.47 18.38
C VAL A 42 -8.04 -7.00 18.15
N VAL A 43 -7.35 -7.64 17.20
CA VAL A 43 -6.04 -7.22 16.71
C VAL A 43 -6.12 -7.08 15.19
N ASN A 44 -5.51 -6.03 14.65
CA ASN A 44 -5.27 -5.93 13.22
C ASN A 44 -3.78 -5.62 12.99
N MET A 45 -3.04 -6.61 12.51
CA MET A 45 -1.58 -6.56 12.41
C MET A 45 -1.08 -6.30 10.99
N HIS A 46 -1.98 -6.02 10.04
CA HIS A 46 -1.65 -5.79 8.64
C HIS A 46 -2.53 -4.66 8.08
N CYS A 47 -2.19 -3.42 8.42
CA CYS A 47 -2.83 -2.24 7.83
C CYS A 47 -1.84 -1.50 6.93
N HIS A 48 -2.32 -0.99 5.79
CA HIS A 48 -1.57 0.01 5.02
C HIS A 48 -2.03 1.41 5.40
N THR A 49 -1.13 2.38 5.26
CA THR A 49 -1.43 3.80 5.38
C THR A 49 -1.26 4.49 4.03
N PHE A 50 -1.51 5.79 3.98
CA PHE A 50 -1.24 6.62 2.81
C PHE A 50 0.24 6.77 2.43
N TYR A 51 1.18 6.27 3.26
CA TYR A 51 2.62 6.25 2.95
C TYR A 51 2.96 5.16 1.92
N SER A 52 2.07 4.18 1.75
CA SER A 52 1.96 3.42 0.52
C SER A 52 0.61 3.72 -0.11
N TYR A 53 -0.42 2.90 0.15
CA TYR A 53 -1.76 3.15 -0.31
C TYR A 53 -2.80 2.64 0.69
N ASN A 54 -3.79 3.48 1.00
CA ASN A 54 -4.99 3.08 1.72
C ASN A 54 -6.23 3.63 1.00
N GLY A 55 -7.20 2.77 0.66
CA GLY A 55 -8.39 3.15 -0.10
C GLY A 55 -9.33 4.13 0.61
N TYR A 56 -9.19 4.29 1.92
CA TYR A 56 -9.94 5.26 2.72
C TYR A 56 -9.08 6.47 3.13
N GLY A 57 -7.85 6.58 2.60
CA GLY A 57 -6.92 7.66 2.92
C GLY A 57 -6.37 7.61 4.33
N HIS A 58 -6.40 6.45 5.00
CA HIS A 58 -5.94 6.38 6.38
C HIS A 58 -4.46 6.72 6.55
N SER A 59 -4.16 7.58 7.52
CA SER A 59 -2.83 7.84 8.05
C SER A 59 -2.54 6.95 9.26
N PRO A 60 -1.31 6.91 9.76
CA PRO A 60 -1.01 6.33 11.08
C PRO A 60 -1.90 6.89 12.21
N GLU A 61 -2.09 8.20 12.31
CA GLU A 61 -2.95 8.80 13.35
C GLU A 61 -4.42 8.40 13.19
N SER A 62 -4.93 8.32 11.96
CA SER A 62 -6.34 7.96 11.75
C SER A 62 -6.61 6.48 12.06
N LEU A 63 -5.67 5.57 11.76
CA LEU A 63 -5.78 4.18 12.18
C LEU A 63 -5.65 4.03 13.70
N ALA A 64 -4.71 4.74 14.33
CA ALA A 64 -4.55 4.70 15.78
C ALA A 64 -5.84 5.17 16.48
N TRP A 65 -6.43 6.27 16.00
CA TRP A 65 -7.70 6.77 16.52
C TRP A 65 -8.85 5.79 16.28
N LEU A 66 -8.99 5.23 15.08
CA LEU A 66 -9.99 4.20 14.78
C LEU A 66 -9.86 2.99 15.74
N ALA A 67 -8.65 2.50 15.93
CA ALA A 67 -8.37 1.41 16.85
C ALA A 67 -8.74 1.78 18.30
N ALA A 68 -8.55 3.04 18.70
CA ALA A 68 -8.96 3.52 20.02
C ALA A 68 -10.49 3.56 20.18
N GLU A 69 -11.21 4.07 19.17
CA GLU A 69 -12.68 4.18 19.17
C GLU A 69 -13.41 2.84 19.06
N GLU A 70 -12.80 1.87 18.38
CA GLU A 70 -13.33 0.51 18.28
C GLU A 70 -12.87 -0.38 19.43
N GLY A 71 -12.05 0.16 20.34
CA GLY A 71 -11.53 -0.56 21.50
C GLY A 71 -10.58 -1.71 21.15
N TRP A 72 -9.83 -1.63 20.06
CA TRP A 72 -8.89 -2.69 19.66
C TRP A 72 -7.78 -2.89 20.71
N ARG A 73 -7.21 -4.10 20.73
CA ARG A 73 -6.08 -4.51 21.58
C ARG A 73 -4.75 -4.09 20.97
N ALA A 74 -4.59 -4.27 19.66
CA ALA A 74 -3.36 -3.97 18.94
C ALA A 74 -3.64 -3.57 17.49
N LEU A 75 -2.74 -2.74 16.95
CA LEU A 75 -2.71 -2.28 15.57
C LEU A 75 -1.28 -2.43 15.04
N ALA A 76 -1.12 -2.81 13.78
CA ALA A 76 0.15 -2.63 13.09
C ALA A 76 0.01 -2.13 11.66
N THR A 77 1.02 -1.39 11.21
CA THR A 77 1.13 -0.83 9.86
C THR A 77 2.27 -1.48 9.09
N VAL A 78 2.06 -1.78 7.81
CA VAL A 78 3.02 -2.45 6.91
C VAL A 78 2.97 -1.82 5.51
N ASP A 79 3.47 -0.60 5.38
CA ASP A 79 3.44 0.10 4.09
C ASP A 79 4.38 -0.54 3.05
N PHE A 80 3.99 -0.50 1.78
CA PHE A 80 4.78 -1.11 0.70
C PHE A 80 6.15 -0.46 0.53
N ASP A 81 7.22 -1.25 0.61
CA ASP A 81 8.60 -0.88 0.27
C ASP A 81 9.22 0.28 1.08
N VAL A 82 8.54 0.77 2.12
CA VAL A 82 8.96 1.95 2.89
C VAL A 82 8.72 1.82 4.39
N LEU A 83 9.47 2.60 5.17
CA LEU A 83 9.35 2.69 6.63
C LEU A 83 8.89 4.08 7.10
N ASP A 84 8.50 4.97 6.18
CA ASP A 84 8.17 6.38 6.45
C ASP A 84 7.09 6.53 7.55
N GLY A 85 6.16 5.57 7.67
CA GLY A 85 5.09 5.56 8.66
C GLY A 85 5.45 4.99 10.04
N VAL A 86 6.66 4.45 10.25
CA VAL A 86 7.01 3.70 11.48
C VAL A 86 6.94 4.57 12.73
N ALA A 87 7.70 5.67 12.75
CA ALA A 87 7.76 6.54 13.92
C ALA A 87 6.39 7.13 14.27
N GLU A 88 5.63 7.51 13.23
CA GLU A 88 4.30 8.09 13.36
C GLU A 88 3.29 7.08 13.91
N THR A 89 3.30 5.84 13.43
CA THR A 89 2.44 4.75 13.93
C THR A 89 2.68 4.49 15.41
N LEU A 90 3.95 4.36 15.82
CA LEU A 90 4.31 4.06 17.20
C LEU A 90 3.89 5.21 18.13
N ALA A 91 4.18 6.46 17.75
CA ALA A 91 3.83 7.63 18.54
C ALA A 91 2.30 7.83 18.64
N ALA A 92 1.57 7.66 17.52
CA ALA A 92 0.12 7.79 17.49
C ALA A 92 -0.56 6.75 18.38
N CYS A 93 -0.15 5.49 18.27
CA CYS A 93 -0.68 4.40 19.09
C CYS A 93 -0.38 4.60 20.57
N ASP A 94 0.83 5.03 20.94
CA ASP A 94 1.19 5.33 22.32
C ASP A 94 0.29 6.44 22.90
N ARG A 95 0.06 7.52 22.12
CA ARG A 95 -0.83 8.63 22.50
C ARG A 95 -2.24 8.17 22.86
N VAL A 96 -2.78 7.17 22.15
CA VAL A 96 -4.13 6.62 22.38
C VAL A 96 -4.13 5.30 23.16
N ARG A 97 -2.96 4.90 23.68
CA ARG A 97 -2.73 3.71 24.51
C ARG A 97 -3.12 2.39 23.82
N ILE A 98 -2.86 2.29 22.51
CA ILE A 98 -2.99 1.09 21.68
C ILE A 98 -1.64 0.40 21.60
N ARG A 99 -1.61 -0.94 21.70
CA ARG A 99 -0.37 -1.69 21.45
C ARG A 99 -0.05 -1.64 19.96
N ALA A 100 1.19 -1.31 19.62
CA ALA A 100 1.59 -1.08 18.24
C ALA A 100 2.68 -2.06 17.79
N ALA A 101 2.65 -2.40 16.51
CA ALA A 101 3.84 -2.74 15.74
C ALA A 101 3.84 -1.93 14.46
N SER A 102 4.98 -1.84 13.78
CA SER A 102 5.05 -1.23 12.45
C SER A 102 6.15 -1.91 11.65
N GLY A 103 6.09 -1.77 10.34
CA GLY A 103 7.06 -2.33 9.43
C GLY A 103 6.69 -2.06 7.99
N LEU A 104 7.01 -3.01 7.12
CA LEU A 104 6.80 -2.89 5.69
C LEU A 104 6.28 -4.21 5.12
N GLU A 105 5.61 -4.10 3.99
CA GLU A 105 5.35 -5.21 3.08
C GLU A 105 6.14 -4.98 1.80
N THR A 106 6.62 -6.04 1.16
CA THR A 106 7.30 -5.95 -0.13
C THR A 106 7.07 -7.20 -0.96
N ARG A 107 7.50 -7.19 -2.21
CA ARG A 107 7.62 -8.39 -3.05
C ARG A 107 9.07 -8.80 -3.16
N THR A 108 9.31 -10.10 -2.99
CA THR A 108 10.63 -10.72 -3.06
C THR A 108 10.62 -11.86 -4.06
N TYR A 109 11.81 -12.32 -4.46
CA TYR A 109 11.99 -13.48 -5.32
C TYR A 109 12.55 -14.68 -4.55
N LEU A 110 11.91 -15.84 -4.72
CA LEU A 110 12.24 -17.11 -4.10
C LEU A 110 12.61 -18.14 -5.20
N PRO A 111 13.90 -18.33 -5.51
CA PRO A 111 14.33 -19.17 -6.63
C PRO A 111 13.94 -20.63 -6.47
N GLU A 112 13.88 -21.14 -5.24
CA GLU A 112 13.43 -22.50 -4.93
C GLU A 112 11.98 -22.73 -5.36
N PHE A 113 11.17 -21.66 -5.42
CA PHE A 113 9.78 -21.68 -5.86
C PHE A 113 9.57 -21.01 -7.23
N ALA A 114 10.62 -20.85 -8.05
CA ALA A 114 10.56 -20.16 -9.34
C ALA A 114 9.51 -20.68 -10.33
N ARG A 115 9.01 -21.90 -10.14
CA ARG A 115 8.00 -22.54 -11.01
C ARG A 115 6.57 -22.41 -10.49
N TRP A 116 6.39 -22.06 -9.21
CA TRP A 116 5.09 -22.05 -8.56
C TRP A 116 4.67 -20.64 -8.23
N GLU A 117 3.40 -20.36 -8.49
CA GLU A 117 2.73 -19.21 -7.93
C GLU A 117 2.54 -19.43 -6.43
N VAL A 118 2.96 -18.46 -5.61
CA VAL A 118 2.77 -18.47 -4.15
C VAL A 118 1.65 -17.47 -3.84
N ASN A 119 1.93 -16.43 -3.06
CA ASN A 119 0.95 -15.42 -2.68
C ASN A 119 0.94 -14.19 -3.62
N SER A 120 1.67 -14.24 -4.74
CA SER A 120 1.67 -13.20 -5.78
C SER A 120 1.00 -13.70 -7.09
N PRO A 121 -0.29 -13.39 -7.32
CA PRO A 121 -1.04 -13.98 -8.43
C PRO A 121 -0.45 -13.67 -9.81
N GLY A 122 -0.24 -14.71 -10.61
CA GLY A 122 0.36 -14.65 -11.94
C GLY A 122 1.88 -14.44 -11.97
N GLU A 123 2.56 -14.47 -10.83
CA GLU A 123 3.99 -14.18 -10.70
C GLU A 123 4.75 -15.35 -10.04
N PRO A 124 5.06 -16.44 -10.78
CA PRO A 124 5.80 -17.58 -10.23
C PRO A 124 7.14 -17.19 -9.61
N GLY A 125 7.44 -17.75 -8.44
CA GLY A 125 8.63 -17.44 -7.65
C GLY A 125 8.63 -16.06 -6.98
N VAL A 126 7.61 -15.22 -7.19
CA VAL A 126 7.46 -13.95 -6.48
C VAL A 126 6.54 -14.15 -5.29
N LEU A 127 6.92 -13.61 -4.14
CA LEU A 127 6.07 -13.62 -2.95
C LEU A 127 6.02 -12.25 -2.28
N TYR A 128 4.86 -11.88 -1.76
CA TYR A 128 4.69 -10.86 -0.75
C TYR A 128 5.34 -11.32 0.55
N HIS A 129 6.12 -10.44 1.15
CA HIS A 129 6.86 -10.68 2.38
C HIS A 129 6.73 -9.47 3.30
N VAL A 130 6.58 -9.73 4.58
CA VAL A 130 6.41 -8.68 5.59
C VAL A 130 7.62 -8.67 6.50
N GLY A 131 8.08 -7.48 6.87
CA GLY A 131 8.90 -7.30 8.06
C GLY A 131 8.09 -6.57 9.11
N LEU A 132 8.06 -7.06 10.34
CA LEU A 132 7.26 -6.48 11.42
C LEU A 132 8.07 -6.24 12.69
N GLY A 133 7.80 -5.14 13.39
CA GLY A 133 8.45 -4.80 14.65
C GLY A 133 9.60 -3.79 14.51
N PHE A 134 9.63 -3.03 13.42
CA PHE A 134 10.54 -1.91 13.28
C PHE A 134 10.26 -0.85 14.34
N THR A 135 11.31 -0.36 14.99
CA THR A 135 11.23 0.67 16.04
C THR A 135 11.69 2.05 15.57
N SER A 136 12.24 2.14 14.37
CA SER A 136 12.76 3.36 13.76
C SER A 136 12.65 3.27 12.23
N PRO A 137 12.39 4.40 11.55
CA PRO A 137 12.40 4.47 10.09
C PRO A 137 13.84 4.48 9.53
N GLU A 138 14.86 4.70 10.35
CA GLU A 138 16.25 4.78 9.93
C GLU A 138 16.88 3.38 9.75
N ALA A 139 17.21 3.06 8.50
CA ALA A 139 17.90 1.82 8.20
C ALA A 139 19.37 1.83 8.71
N PRO A 140 19.80 0.81 9.47
CA PRO A 140 21.21 0.62 9.80
C PRO A 140 22.03 0.35 8.52
N PRO A 141 23.37 0.54 8.54
CA PRO A 141 24.20 0.40 7.34
C PRO A 141 24.01 -0.93 6.60
N ALA A 142 23.80 -2.04 7.33
CA ALA A 142 23.61 -3.36 6.75
C ALA A 142 22.30 -3.52 5.95
N ALA A 143 21.23 -2.78 6.30
CA ALA A 143 19.93 -2.87 5.63
C ALA A 143 19.72 -1.77 4.58
N ARG A 144 20.44 -0.65 4.68
CA ARG A 144 20.20 0.57 3.90
C ARG A 144 20.18 0.35 2.39
N LYS A 145 21.12 -0.44 1.87
CA LYS A 145 21.21 -0.71 0.42
C LYS A 145 19.98 -1.46 -0.08
N THR A 146 19.56 -2.53 0.63
CA THR A 146 18.41 -3.35 0.25
C THR A 146 17.12 -2.55 0.28
N LEU A 147 16.85 -1.84 1.39
CA LEU A 147 15.64 -1.03 1.54
C LEU A 147 15.57 0.10 0.50
N ALA A 148 16.70 0.77 0.22
CA ALA A 148 16.75 1.78 -0.83
C ALA A 148 16.52 1.18 -2.23
N ALA A 149 17.06 -0.02 -2.50
CA ALA A 149 16.88 -0.72 -3.76
C ALA A 149 15.42 -1.16 -3.99
N MET A 150 14.72 -1.58 -2.93
CA MET A 150 13.29 -1.91 -2.97
C MET A 150 12.46 -0.71 -3.42
N ARG A 151 12.58 0.42 -2.71
CA ARG A 151 11.87 1.67 -3.05
C ARG A 151 12.19 2.14 -4.47
N ALA A 152 13.47 2.18 -4.83
CA ALA A 152 13.89 2.59 -6.17
C ALA A 152 13.38 1.62 -7.25
N GLY A 153 13.31 0.32 -6.96
CA GLY A 153 12.74 -0.69 -7.85
C GLY A 153 11.25 -0.48 -8.10
N ALA A 154 10.49 -0.20 -7.04
CA ALA A 154 9.06 0.12 -7.16
C ALA A 154 8.83 1.37 -8.03
N GLU A 155 9.59 2.44 -7.80
CA GLU A 155 9.49 3.66 -8.58
C GLU A 155 9.82 3.43 -10.07
N ARG A 156 10.92 2.72 -10.38
CA ARG A 156 11.27 2.39 -11.77
C ARG A 156 10.16 1.64 -12.49
N ARG A 157 9.64 0.57 -11.87
CA ARG A 157 8.54 -0.23 -12.43
C ARG A 157 7.29 0.61 -12.69
N ASN A 158 6.97 1.53 -11.78
CA ASN A 158 5.85 2.44 -11.95
C ASN A 158 6.05 3.40 -13.14
N ARG A 159 7.26 3.95 -13.32
CA ARG A 159 7.57 4.83 -14.45
C ARG A 159 7.48 4.09 -15.78
N GLU A 160 8.08 2.90 -15.87
CA GLU A 160 8.01 2.03 -17.06
C GLU A 160 6.56 1.61 -17.38
N MET A 161 5.72 1.41 -16.36
CA MET A 161 4.28 1.16 -16.55
C MET A 161 3.58 2.39 -17.13
N VAL A 162 3.83 3.59 -16.57
CA VAL A 162 3.25 4.85 -17.05
C VAL A 162 3.67 5.15 -18.49
N GLU A 163 4.92 4.91 -18.86
CA GLU A 163 5.39 5.10 -20.24
C GLU A 163 4.59 4.26 -21.24
N ARG A 164 4.40 2.97 -20.94
CA ARG A 164 3.62 2.04 -21.78
C ARG A 164 2.14 2.42 -21.86
N ILE A 165 1.55 2.78 -20.71
CA ILE A 165 0.13 3.16 -20.67
C ILE A 165 -0.10 4.52 -21.36
N ASN A 166 0.80 5.50 -21.21
CA ASN A 166 0.72 6.78 -21.92
C ASN A 166 0.72 6.58 -23.44
N ALA A 167 1.57 5.70 -23.96
CA ALA A 167 1.60 5.38 -25.38
C ALA A 167 0.27 4.76 -25.86
N HIS A 168 -0.38 3.96 -25.02
CA HIS A 168 -1.64 3.30 -25.34
C HIS A 168 -2.87 4.21 -25.20
N LEU A 169 -2.89 5.09 -24.20
CA LEU A 169 -4.04 5.93 -23.88
C LEU A 169 -4.05 7.29 -24.60
N ALA A 170 -3.06 7.57 -25.46
CA ALA A 170 -2.98 8.81 -26.23
C ALA A 170 -4.36 9.19 -26.84
N PRO A 171 -4.81 10.45 -26.72
CA PRO A 171 -4.09 11.61 -26.22
C PRO A 171 -4.16 11.80 -24.68
N VAL A 172 -4.69 10.86 -23.90
CA VAL A 172 -4.66 10.92 -22.43
C VAL A 172 -3.32 10.40 -21.95
N THR A 173 -2.53 11.30 -21.35
CA THR A 173 -1.21 10.99 -20.78
C THR A 173 -1.08 11.65 -19.41
N ILE A 174 -0.26 11.06 -18.55
CA ILE A 174 0.10 11.63 -17.25
C ILE A 174 1.61 11.79 -17.09
N ASP A 175 2.02 12.78 -16.31
CA ASP A 175 3.38 12.94 -15.80
C ASP A 175 3.50 12.30 -14.41
N TYR A 176 4.33 11.27 -14.27
CA TYR A 176 4.48 10.55 -13.00
C TYR A 176 4.91 11.45 -11.84
N ALA A 177 5.86 12.36 -12.07
CA ALA A 177 6.40 13.21 -11.00
C ALA A 177 5.41 14.29 -10.57
N ARG A 178 4.66 14.87 -11.53
CA ARG A 178 3.74 15.99 -11.28
C ARG A 178 2.34 15.56 -10.88
N GLU A 179 1.89 14.40 -11.34
CA GLU A 179 0.48 13.99 -11.21
C GLU A 179 0.29 12.74 -10.35
N VAL A 180 1.34 11.93 -10.15
CA VAL A 180 1.25 10.70 -9.35
C VAL A 180 1.91 10.87 -7.99
N LEU A 181 3.16 11.32 -7.93
CA LEU A 181 3.89 11.47 -6.66
C LEU A 181 3.17 12.36 -5.61
N PRO A 182 2.50 13.46 -5.97
CA PRO A 182 1.80 14.29 -4.99
C PRO A 182 0.58 13.61 -4.34
N LEU A 183 0.15 12.46 -4.85
CA LEU A 183 -0.99 11.71 -4.30
C LEU A 183 -0.62 10.90 -3.05
N THR A 184 0.64 10.97 -2.59
CA THR A 184 1.13 10.35 -1.35
C THR A 184 2.18 11.24 -0.66
N PRO A 185 2.18 11.38 0.68
CA PRO A 185 3.01 12.35 1.41
C PRO A 185 4.54 12.16 1.28
N SER A 186 5.01 10.96 0.91
CA SER A 186 6.45 10.66 0.77
C SER A 186 6.85 10.25 -0.66
N GLY A 187 5.99 10.43 -1.65
CA GLY A 187 6.29 10.05 -3.04
C GLY A 187 6.48 8.54 -3.26
N ASN A 188 5.97 7.68 -2.37
CA ASN A 188 5.99 6.23 -2.54
C ASN A 188 4.70 5.75 -3.22
N ALA A 189 4.51 6.19 -4.45
CA ALA A 189 3.29 5.91 -5.17
C ALA A 189 3.21 4.43 -5.58
N THR A 190 1.97 3.96 -5.71
CA THR A 190 1.63 2.60 -6.14
C THR A 190 0.79 2.65 -7.42
N GLU A 191 0.54 1.47 -8.01
CA GLU A 191 -0.40 1.26 -9.12
C GLU A 191 -1.74 2.00 -8.93
N ARG A 192 -2.23 2.06 -7.68
CA ARG A 192 -3.50 2.72 -7.35
C ARG A 192 -3.48 4.23 -7.56
N HIS A 193 -2.36 4.89 -7.28
CA HIS A 193 -2.20 6.33 -7.52
C HIS A 193 -2.12 6.64 -9.02
N ILE A 194 -1.48 5.75 -9.78
CA ILE A 194 -1.39 5.86 -11.24
C ILE A 194 -2.80 5.81 -11.86
N LEU A 195 -3.68 4.92 -11.38
CA LEU A 195 -5.08 4.88 -11.81
C LEU A 195 -5.83 6.18 -11.53
N VAL A 196 -5.69 6.73 -10.31
CA VAL A 196 -6.31 8.01 -9.94
C VAL A 196 -5.84 9.13 -10.88
N ALA A 197 -4.54 9.19 -11.19
CA ALA A 197 -4.00 10.18 -12.10
C ALA A 197 -4.55 10.02 -13.53
N TYR A 198 -4.66 8.79 -14.04
CA TYR A 198 -5.25 8.54 -15.36
C TYR A 198 -6.73 8.89 -15.43
N ASP A 199 -7.52 8.56 -14.40
CA ASP A 199 -8.94 8.95 -14.35
C ASP A 199 -9.08 10.48 -14.33
N ALA A 200 -8.27 11.17 -13.51
CA ALA A 200 -8.23 12.63 -13.47
C ALA A 200 -7.84 13.23 -14.84
N ALA A 201 -6.85 12.66 -15.52
CA ALA A 201 -6.43 13.12 -16.84
C ALA A 201 -7.49 12.88 -17.93
N ALA A 202 -8.15 11.73 -17.90
CA ALA A 202 -9.24 11.41 -18.82
C ALA A 202 -10.42 12.39 -18.63
N ARG A 203 -10.83 12.69 -17.40
CA ARG A 203 -11.90 13.65 -17.10
C ARG A 203 -11.57 15.08 -17.54
N ARG A 204 -10.31 15.52 -17.38
CA ARG A 204 -9.89 16.82 -17.92
C ARG A 204 -9.95 16.88 -19.43
N ARG A 205 -9.67 15.75 -20.11
CA ARG A 205 -9.70 15.67 -21.58
C ARG A 205 -11.12 15.53 -22.13
N PHE A 206 -11.98 14.83 -21.40
CA PHE A 206 -13.36 14.50 -21.73
C PHE A 206 -14.28 14.88 -20.56
N PRO A 207 -14.65 16.17 -20.45
CA PRO A 207 -15.51 16.65 -19.36
C PRO A 207 -16.97 16.19 -19.51
N ASP A 208 -17.38 15.82 -20.72
CA ASP A 208 -18.67 15.20 -20.98
C ASP A 208 -18.63 13.71 -20.62
N ARG A 209 -19.64 13.24 -19.88
CA ARG A 209 -19.68 11.87 -19.35
C ARG A 209 -19.78 10.82 -20.46
N GLU A 210 -20.58 11.08 -21.50
CA GLU A 210 -20.73 10.14 -22.62
C GLU A 210 -19.41 9.99 -23.37
N ALA A 211 -18.69 11.09 -23.61
CA ALA A 211 -17.37 11.07 -24.22
C ALA A 211 -16.32 10.35 -23.36
N LEU A 212 -16.32 10.57 -22.03
CA LEU A 212 -15.43 9.89 -21.10
C LEU A 212 -15.65 8.37 -21.10
N VAL A 213 -16.91 7.95 -21.03
CA VAL A 213 -17.31 6.54 -21.08
C VAL A 213 -16.91 5.93 -22.43
N GLY A 214 -17.17 6.63 -23.54
CA GLY A 214 -16.80 6.19 -24.88
C GLY A 214 -15.29 5.96 -25.02
N PHE A 215 -14.47 6.89 -24.53
CA PHE A 215 -13.01 6.75 -24.53
C PHE A 215 -12.55 5.50 -23.76
N TRP A 216 -13.05 5.31 -22.53
CA TRP A 216 -12.66 4.15 -21.74
C TRP A 216 -13.21 2.85 -22.33
N ALA A 217 -14.43 2.82 -22.84
CA ALA A 217 -15.00 1.64 -23.50
C ALA A 217 -14.14 1.18 -24.69
N GLU A 218 -13.70 2.11 -25.53
CA GLU A 218 -12.79 1.84 -26.64
C GLU A 218 -11.44 1.29 -26.14
N ARG A 219 -10.78 2.00 -25.20
CA ARG A 219 -9.44 1.65 -24.72
C ARG A 219 -9.40 0.34 -23.93
N LEU A 220 -10.45 0.03 -23.19
CA LEU A 220 -10.53 -1.17 -22.36
C LEU A 220 -11.11 -2.38 -23.12
N GLY A 221 -11.70 -2.16 -24.29
CA GLY A 221 -12.45 -3.18 -25.03
C GLY A 221 -13.60 -3.73 -24.18
N ALA A 222 -14.35 -2.84 -23.54
CA ALA A 222 -15.44 -3.14 -22.62
C ALA A 222 -16.74 -2.43 -23.05
N PRO A 223 -17.92 -2.99 -22.77
CA PRO A 223 -19.20 -2.33 -23.07
C PRO A 223 -19.31 -0.96 -22.35
N PRO A 224 -19.84 0.08 -23.02
CA PRO A 224 -20.03 1.40 -22.40
C PRO A 224 -20.80 1.38 -21.08
N ALA A 225 -21.84 0.54 -20.97
CA ALA A 225 -22.62 0.40 -19.73
C ALA A 225 -21.80 -0.17 -18.56
N GLU A 226 -20.88 -1.09 -18.82
CA GLU A 226 -19.98 -1.65 -17.79
C GLU A 226 -18.98 -0.59 -17.32
N VAL A 227 -18.41 0.17 -18.27
CA VAL A 227 -17.49 1.26 -17.98
C VAL A 227 -18.18 2.35 -17.17
N ASP A 228 -19.35 2.80 -17.60
CA ASP A 228 -20.11 3.86 -16.91
C ASP A 228 -20.45 3.45 -15.48
N ALA A 229 -20.89 2.21 -15.27
CA ALA A 229 -21.16 1.67 -13.94
C ALA A 229 -19.91 1.58 -13.04
N SER A 230 -18.72 1.46 -13.61
CA SER A 230 -17.46 1.38 -12.87
C SER A 230 -16.89 2.75 -12.45
N LEU A 231 -17.31 3.83 -13.11
CA LEU A 231 -16.75 5.17 -12.91
C LEU A 231 -17.54 5.95 -11.85
N THR A 232 -16.81 6.53 -10.89
CA THR A 232 -17.36 7.41 -9.84
C THR A 232 -17.51 8.86 -10.30
N ASP A 233 -18.06 9.73 -9.44
CA ASP A 233 -18.16 11.17 -9.69
C ASP A 233 -16.79 11.87 -9.61
N GLU A 234 -15.98 11.48 -8.62
CA GLU A 234 -14.62 11.99 -8.43
C GLU A 234 -13.57 11.03 -9.01
N PRO A 235 -12.36 11.53 -9.38
CA PRO A 235 -11.25 10.69 -9.80
C PRO A 235 -10.91 9.63 -8.76
N GLY A 236 -10.81 8.37 -9.20
CA GLY A 236 -10.59 7.26 -8.29
C GLY A 236 -9.84 6.09 -8.91
N PRO A 237 -9.33 5.17 -8.08
CA PRO A 237 -8.78 3.91 -8.54
C PRO A 237 -9.93 3.06 -9.12
N ASN A 238 -9.84 2.72 -10.41
CA ASN A 238 -10.87 1.92 -11.07
C ASN A 238 -10.36 0.49 -11.32
N ASP A 239 -11.05 -0.51 -10.77
CA ASP A 239 -10.64 -1.93 -10.89
C ASP A 239 -10.80 -2.50 -12.30
N LEU A 240 -11.76 -2.00 -13.09
CA LEU A 240 -11.91 -2.38 -14.51
C LEU A 240 -10.71 -1.86 -15.32
N VAL A 241 -10.35 -0.59 -15.19
CA VAL A 241 -9.15 0.00 -15.82
C VAL A 241 -7.89 -0.77 -15.40
N ARG A 242 -7.76 -1.07 -14.10
CA ARG A 242 -6.63 -1.81 -13.54
C ARG A 242 -6.49 -3.21 -14.13
N SER A 243 -7.57 -3.98 -14.13
CA SER A 243 -7.56 -5.36 -14.62
C SER A 243 -7.25 -5.44 -16.11
N ARG A 244 -7.71 -4.47 -16.90
CA ARG A 244 -7.49 -4.42 -18.36
C ARG A 244 -6.13 -3.88 -18.75
N LEU A 245 -5.59 -2.89 -18.02
CA LEU A 245 -4.36 -2.21 -18.43
C LEU A 245 -3.11 -2.64 -17.64
N MET A 246 -3.23 -2.97 -16.35
CA MET A 246 -2.07 -3.11 -15.44
C MET A 246 -1.84 -4.55 -14.97
N LYS A 247 -2.81 -5.45 -15.15
CA LYS A 247 -2.68 -6.89 -14.84
C LYS A 247 -2.29 -7.70 -16.06
N ARG A 248 -1.99 -8.97 -15.84
CA ARG A 248 -1.49 -9.91 -16.86
C ARG A 248 -2.30 -9.81 -18.16
N GLY A 249 -1.60 -9.54 -19.27
CA GLY A 249 -2.19 -9.32 -20.60
C GLY A 249 -2.49 -7.85 -20.94
N GLY A 250 -2.51 -6.96 -19.95
CA GLY A 250 -2.63 -5.52 -20.13
C GLY A 250 -1.31 -4.85 -20.55
N VAL A 251 -1.41 -3.70 -21.22
CA VAL A 251 -0.26 -2.99 -21.81
C VAL A 251 0.78 -2.51 -20.78
N GLY A 252 0.33 -2.18 -19.57
CA GLY A 252 1.18 -1.77 -18.45
C GLY A 252 1.78 -2.94 -17.67
N TYR A 253 1.35 -4.18 -17.90
CA TYR A 253 1.88 -5.35 -17.21
C TYR A 253 3.21 -5.79 -17.82
N ALA A 254 4.22 -5.98 -17.00
CA ALA A 254 5.46 -6.67 -17.38
C ALA A 254 5.57 -7.90 -16.49
N GLN A 255 5.77 -9.08 -17.10
CA GLN A 255 5.98 -10.30 -16.35
C GLN A 255 7.27 -10.17 -15.54
N PRO A 256 7.23 -10.34 -14.21
CA PRO A 256 8.45 -10.34 -13.41
C PRO A 256 9.37 -11.50 -13.79
N ASP A 257 10.66 -11.22 -13.71
CA ASP A 257 11.74 -12.21 -13.76
C ASP A 257 12.52 -12.23 -12.44
N ALA A 258 13.54 -13.10 -12.36
CA ALA A 258 14.40 -13.25 -11.19
C ALA A 258 15.15 -11.97 -10.79
N GLY A 259 15.28 -10.98 -11.67
CA GLY A 259 15.93 -9.69 -11.40
C GLY A 259 14.94 -8.57 -11.05
N THR A 260 13.64 -8.81 -11.14
CA THR A 260 12.60 -7.78 -10.96
C THR A 260 12.40 -7.40 -9.50
N PHE A 261 12.55 -8.37 -8.59
CA PHE A 261 12.39 -8.20 -7.14
C PHE A 261 13.65 -8.67 -6.41
N PRO A 262 13.96 -8.09 -5.23
CA PRO A 262 15.11 -8.54 -4.45
C PRO A 262 14.97 -10.00 -4.01
N PRO A 263 16.07 -10.75 -3.89
CA PRO A 263 16.06 -12.09 -3.30
C PRO A 263 15.50 -12.06 -1.88
N LEU A 264 14.73 -13.09 -1.50
CA LEU A 264 14.17 -13.21 -0.14
C LEU A 264 15.26 -13.11 0.93
N ASP A 265 16.41 -13.77 0.74
CA ASP A 265 17.51 -13.82 1.70
C ASP A 265 18.07 -12.41 2.01
N ASP A 266 18.19 -11.56 0.99
CA ASP A 266 18.67 -10.18 1.15
C ASP A 266 17.66 -9.33 1.95
N VAL A 267 16.37 -9.57 1.74
CA VAL A 267 15.29 -8.88 2.44
C VAL A 267 15.21 -9.34 3.90
N ASN A 268 15.28 -10.65 4.16
CA ASN A 268 15.35 -11.20 5.52
C ASN A 268 16.55 -10.62 6.29
N ALA A 269 17.73 -10.64 5.68
CA ALA A 269 18.93 -10.06 6.30
C ALA A 269 18.75 -8.57 6.63
N ALA A 270 18.11 -7.80 5.75
CA ALA A 270 17.82 -6.39 6.00
C ALA A 270 16.80 -6.18 7.14
N ILE A 271 15.72 -6.97 7.18
CA ILE A 271 14.70 -6.92 8.24
C ILE A 271 15.33 -7.25 9.59
N ILE A 272 16.10 -8.34 9.68
CA ILE A 272 16.79 -8.78 10.90
C ILE A 272 17.81 -7.74 11.35
N ALA A 273 18.56 -7.13 10.42
CA ALA A 273 19.52 -6.08 10.73
C ALA A 273 18.84 -4.84 11.36
N CYS A 274 17.57 -4.58 11.03
CA CYS A 274 16.76 -3.54 11.66
C CYS A 274 16.18 -3.94 13.03
N GLY A 275 16.44 -5.16 13.51
CA GLY A 275 15.87 -5.70 14.74
C GLY A 275 14.39 -6.09 14.62
N ALA A 276 13.87 -6.17 13.39
CA ALA A 276 12.51 -6.60 13.09
C ALA A 276 12.47 -8.10 12.77
N ILE A 277 11.25 -8.63 12.64
CA ILE A 277 10.98 -10.06 12.43
C ILE A 277 10.49 -10.25 11.00
N PRO A 278 11.13 -11.11 10.19
CA PRO A 278 10.59 -11.55 8.91
C PRO A 278 9.30 -12.36 9.12
N VAL A 279 8.29 -12.08 8.31
CA VAL A 279 6.97 -12.69 8.38
C VAL A 279 6.54 -13.04 6.97
N ALA A 280 6.42 -14.35 6.71
CA ALA A 280 5.84 -14.83 5.46
C ALA A 280 4.37 -14.37 5.38
N ALA A 281 4.01 -13.68 4.31
CA ALA A 281 2.61 -13.35 4.06
C ALA A 281 1.90 -14.60 3.51
N TRP A 282 0.64 -14.77 3.88
CA TRP A 282 -0.19 -15.89 3.43
C TRP A 282 -1.46 -15.34 2.81
N LEU A 283 -1.83 -15.83 1.62
CA LEU A 283 -3.03 -15.38 0.93
C LEU A 283 -4.24 -16.18 1.41
N ASP A 284 -4.43 -17.38 0.87
CA ASP A 284 -5.57 -18.24 1.20
C ASP A 284 -5.27 -19.75 1.09
N GLY A 285 -4.06 -20.13 0.65
CA GLY A 285 -3.66 -21.52 0.52
C GLY A 285 -4.12 -22.20 -0.77
N SER A 286 -4.71 -21.44 -1.71
CA SER A 286 -5.24 -22.01 -2.95
C SER A 286 -4.20 -22.16 -4.06
N SER A 287 -3.10 -21.40 -4.01
CA SER A 287 -2.04 -21.43 -5.02
C SER A 287 -1.22 -22.73 -4.98
N GLU A 288 -0.64 -23.14 -6.11
CA GLU A 288 0.19 -24.36 -6.17
C GLU A 288 1.40 -24.31 -5.22
N GLY A 289 1.98 -23.12 -5.02
CA GLY A 289 3.09 -22.90 -4.10
C GLY A 289 2.65 -22.98 -2.64
N GLU A 290 1.52 -22.37 -2.28
CA GLU A 290 1.00 -22.46 -0.90
C GLU A 290 0.48 -23.86 -0.54
N GLN A 291 0.00 -24.64 -1.52
CA GLN A 291 -0.34 -26.05 -1.29
C GLN A 291 0.88 -26.92 -0.91
N ARG A 292 2.10 -26.46 -1.18
CA ARG A 292 3.36 -27.04 -0.69
C ARG A 292 3.76 -26.44 0.65
N MET A 293 2.80 -26.38 1.56
CA MET A 293 2.91 -25.64 2.82
C MET A 293 4.10 -26.09 3.68
N GLU A 294 4.35 -27.40 3.77
CA GLU A 294 5.49 -27.95 4.53
C GLU A 294 6.83 -27.47 3.95
N ASP A 295 7.04 -27.66 2.64
CA ASP A 295 8.24 -27.20 1.94
C ASP A 295 8.46 -25.69 2.10
N LEU A 296 7.39 -24.90 1.96
CA LEU A 296 7.45 -23.44 2.04
C LEU A 296 7.75 -22.97 3.47
N LEU A 297 7.14 -23.60 4.49
CA LEU A 297 7.37 -23.29 5.89
C LEU A 297 8.81 -23.64 6.30
N ASP A 298 9.29 -24.84 5.95
CA ASP A 298 10.66 -25.27 6.25
C ASP A 298 11.68 -24.32 5.62
N LEU A 299 11.41 -23.86 4.39
CA LEU A 299 12.27 -22.92 3.69
C LEU A 299 12.29 -21.54 4.35
N HIS A 300 11.13 -21.00 4.76
CA HIS A 300 11.07 -19.75 5.51
C HIS A 300 11.81 -19.86 6.85
N ILE A 301 11.61 -20.95 7.61
CA ILE A 301 12.34 -21.19 8.87
C ILE A 301 13.85 -21.22 8.64
N ALA A 302 14.32 -21.90 7.58
CA ALA A 302 15.74 -22.00 7.27
C ALA A 302 16.37 -20.65 6.87
N LYS A 303 15.59 -19.76 6.24
CA LYS A 303 16.03 -18.44 5.78
C LYS A 303 15.87 -17.33 6.84
N GLY A 304 15.27 -17.66 7.99
CA GLY A 304 15.00 -16.74 9.10
C GLY A 304 13.83 -15.79 8.85
#